data_AF-A0AAE3FH11-F1
#
_entry.id   AF-A0AAE3FH11-F1
#
_cell.length_a   1.000
_cell.length_b   1.000
_cell.length_c   1.000
_cell.angle_alpha   90.00
_cell.angle_beta   90.00
_cell.angle_gamma   90.00
#
_symmetry.space_group_name_H-M   'P 1'
#
loop_
_entity.id
_entity.type
_entity.pdbx_description
1 polymer ?
#
loop_
_entity_poly.entity_id
_entity_poly.type
_entity_poly.pdbx_seq_one_letter_code
_entity_poly.pdbx_strand_id
1 'polypeptide(L)' 'MDAVFEKTEKDHDDGRLVYEVEFKSAGYEYDYEIDAKTGEILKAEKDIDD' A
#
# COMPACT_ATOMS: atom_id res chain seq x y z
N MET A 1 19.34 -5.99 0.93
CA MET A 1 18.02 -6.23 1.54
C MET A 1 17.05 -5.63 0.57
N ASP A 2 16.48 -6.50 -0.23
CA ASP A 2 15.72 -6.14 -1.41
C ASP A 2 14.25 -6.05 -0.99
N ALA A 3 13.57 -4.97 -1.38
CA ALA A 3 12.15 -4.84 -1.11
C ALA A 3 11.41 -5.86 -1.98
N VAL A 4 10.58 -6.68 -1.37
CA VAL A 4 9.72 -7.63 -2.08
C VAL A 4 8.37 -6.96 -2.24
N PHE A 5 8.00 -6.65 -3.49
CA PHE A 5 6.67 -6.16 -3.80
C PHE A 5 5.71 -7.35 -3.78
N GLU A 6 4.70 -7.28 -2.91
CA GLU A 6 3.72 -8.34 -2.78
C GLU A 6 2.49 -8.05 -3.65
N LYS A 7 1.99 -6.81 -3.57
CA LYS A 7 0.73 -6.47 -4.22
C LYS A 7 0.65 -5.00 -4.63
N THR A 8 0.10 -4.77 -5.81
CA THR A 8 -0.36 -3.45 -6.24
C THR A 8 -1.71 -3.59 -6.90
N GLU A 9 -2.75 -3.18 -6.21
CA GLU A 9 -4.13 -3.19 -6.72
C GLU A 9 -4.65 -1.78 -6.93
N LYS A 10 -5.59 -1.68 -7.88
CA LYS A 10 -6.20 -0.43 -8.29
C LYS A 10 -7.70 -0.64 -8.24
N ASP A 11 -8.33 -0.15 -7.18
CA ASP A 11 -9.76 -0.34 -6.95
C ASP A 11 -10.55 0.97 -7.11
N HIS A 12 -11.85 0.81 -7.38
CA HIS A 12 -12.80 1.91 -7.52
C HIS A 12 -13.86 1.79 -6.44
N ASP A 13 -13.57 2.32 -5.24
CA ASP A 13 -14.52 2.36 -4.14
C ASP A 13 -15.30 3.70 -4.18
N ASP A 14 -16.63 3.63 -4.29
CA ASP A 14 -17.55 4.79 -4.25
C ASP A 14 -17.19 5.95 -5.22
N GLY A 15 -16.64 5.63 -6.40
CA GLY A 15 -16.22 6.63 -7.40
C GLY A 15 -14.88 7.30 -7.10
N ARG A 16 -14.19 6.86 -6.04
CA ARG A 16 -12.82 7.21 -5.70
C ARG A 16 -11.90 6.10 -6.20
N LEU A 17 -10.87 6.51 -6.93
CA LEU A 17 -9.83 5.59 -7.35
C LEU A 17 -8.78 5.53 -6.23
N VAL A 18 -8.46 4.31 -5.78
CA VAL A 18 -7.47 4.07 -4.72
C VAL A 18 -6.39 3.12 -5.22
N TYR A 19 -5.15 3.40 -4.86
CA TYR A 19 -4.03 2.51 -5.04
C TYR A 19 -3.70 1.83 -3.73
N GLU A 20 -3.73 0.51 -3.73
CA GLU A 20 -3.26 -0.32 -2.63
C GLU A 20 -1.86 -0.80 -2.97
N VAL A 21 -0.92 -0.54 -2.07
CA VAL A 21 0.49 -0.90 -2.23
C VAL A 21 0.93 -1.67 -0.99
N GLU A 22 1.28 -2.93 -1.19
CA GLU A 22 1.75 -3.85 -0.15
C GLU A 22 3.15 -4.35 -0.52
N PHE A 23 4.12 -4.15 0.38
CA PHE A 23 5.49 -4.62 0.18
C PHE A 23 6.18 -4.95 1.49
N LYS A 24 7.13 -5.88 1.40
CA LYS A 24 7.95 -6.33 2.53
C LYS A 24 9.35 -5.78 2.40
N SER A 25 9.84 -5.17 3.47
CA SER A 25 11.20 -4.65 3.52
C SER A 25 11.70 -4.59 4.95
N ALA A 26 13.00 -4.87 5.15
CA ALA A 26 13.63 -4.76 6.46
C ALA A 26 13.00 -5.65 7.57
N GLY A 27 12.29 -6.73 7.22
CA GLY A 27 11.54 -7.56 8.18
C GLY A 27 10.23 -6.93 8.64
N TYR A 28 9.68 -6.03 7.84
CA TYR A 28 8.39 -5.38 8.07
C TYR A 28 7.53 -5.50 6.82
N GLU A 29 6.23 -5.61 7.05
CA GLU A 29 5.18 -5.48 6.05
C GLU A 29 4.70 -4.03 6.06
N TYR A 30 4.47 -3.48 4.87
CA TYR A 30 4.03 -2.12 4.67
C TYR A 30 2.78 -2.10 3.81
N ASP A 31 1.73 -1.50 4.35
CA ASP A 31 0.43 -1.39 3.70
C ASP A 31 0.06 0.08 3.51
N TYR A 32 -0.05 0.48 2.25
CA TYR A 32 -0.43 1.84 1.89
C TYR A 32 -1.69 1.86 1.05
N GLU A 33 -2.63 2.71 1.44
CA GLU A 33 -3.76 3.10 0.60
C GLU A 33 -3.57 4.55 0.19
N ILE A 34 -3.57 4.82 -1.12
CA ILE A 34 -3.27 6.13 -1.67
C ILE A 34 -4.43 6.56 -2.59
N ASP A 35 -4.96 7.76 -2.38
CA ASP A 35 -5.90 8.37 -3.30
C ASP A 35 -5.23 8.55 -4.66
N ALA A 36 -5.75 7.89 -5.69
CA ALA A 36 -5.15 7.91 -7.02
C ALA A 36 -5.33 9.23 -7.77
N LYS A 37 -6.23 10.10 -7.31
CA LYS A 37 -6.53 11.40 -7.90
C LYS A 37 -5.67 12.51 -7.30
N THR A 38 -5.47 12.52 -5.97
CA THR A 38 -4.73 13.56 -5.24
C THR A 38 -3.34 13.12 -4.81
N GLY A 39 -3.09 11.80 -4.73
CA GLY A 39 -1.87 11.24 -4.17
C GLY A 39 -1.82 11.26 -2.63
N GLU A 40 -2.93 11.59 -1.97
CA GLU A 40 -3.00 11.60 -0.51
C GLU A 40 -2.93 10.18 0.05
N ILE A 41 -2.12 9.98 1.08
CA ILE A 41 -2.06 8.72 1.81
C ILE A 41 -3.29 8.63 2.71
N LEU A 42 -4.18 7.70 2.40
CA LEU A 42 -5.40 7.41 3.15
C LEU A 42 -5.12 6.50 4.33
N LYS A 43 -4.19 5.56 4.13
CA LYS A 43 -3.77 4.61 5.14
C LYS A 43 -2.28 4.29 4.97
N ALA A 44 -1.61 4.15 6.10
CA ALA A 44 -0.22 3.71 6.18
C ALA A 44 -0.08 2.86 7.43
N GLU A 45 0.05 1.56 7.25
CA GLU A 45 0.33 0.61 8.31
C GLU A 45 1.72 0.00 8.12
N LYS A 46 2.30 -0.41 9.24
CA LYS A 46 3.61 -1.01 9.29
C LYS A 46 3.60 -2.07 10.37
N ASP A 47 3.72 -3.32 9.94
CA ASP A 47 3.72 -4.48 10.80
C ASP A 47 5.04 -5.23 10.70
N ILE A 48 5.36 -6.02 11.73
CA ILE A 48 6.56 -6.86 11.74
C ILE A 48 6.21 -8.12 10.96
N ASP A 49 7.00 -8.42 9.93
CA ASP A 49 6.91 -9.66 9.15
C ASP A 49 7.53 -10.78 10.00
N ASP A 50 6.69 -11.56 10.71
CA ASP A 50 7.10 -12.68 11.59
C ASP A 50 7.08 -14.04 10.88
#